data_AF-A0A964MFG8-F1
#
_entry.id   AF-A0A964MFG8-F1
#
_cell.length_a   1.000
_cell.length_b   1.000
_cell.length_c   1.000
_cell.angle_alpha   90.00
_cell.angle_beta   90.00
_cell.angle_gamma   90.00
#
_symmetry.space_group_name_H-M   'P 1'
#
loop_
_entity.id
_entity.type
_entity.pdbx_description
1 polymer ?
#
loop_
_entity_poly.entity_id
_entity_poly.type
_entity_poly.pdbx_seq_one_letter_code
_entity_poly.pdbx_strand_id
1 'polypeptide(L)'
;MSIRTVSRLGLTLLLVLIPTMALALDMEFYVWGGHDAVVNAFGKLALIFGDNAYKSLYFVVITAGLFFGGVTVFAKSLGTANGSVMTWIVPTLIGVMVYLALVVPKGTIHVYDPVYNKNQAVGGIPDGVVAVAGILNKIERGLVDIVTTAGDPLNYQSQAGGKGFLGLAQLTSIPLSAVDSNLDASMRRYVKDCVSYALMNPNANLTVDELRKTTTNFVGSLDKAVNPAIWTVYYDGANPQGQALTCTDAWTNIKGALTPANLGKNIDSVCANLGYDVTDAAAVTQCKTVLNNVNSGTGLGAASIDDFLRQAYISQRLEEIFRSGNAAGATNYQFLLNASGAMKSANEWLPILKAALTAIAVGLLPFLALFIPTPLIGKAVGIIAGFFIWLTAWGVTDAIVHQFAVDYANQAYEMVRQNKLGMDALYFFPDQTVKILGMFGTLRMSGMMLATVITGMLIRFG
;
A
#
# COMPACT_ATOMS: atom_id res chain seq x y z
N MET A 1 -18.47 58.69 0.34
CA MET A 1 -18.63 57.25 0.07
C MET A 1 -17.40 56.53 0.61
N SER A 2 -17.55 55.67 1.63
CA SER A 2 -16.42 55.15 2.43
C SER A 2 -15.55 54.18 1.63
N ILE A 3 -14.23 54.20 1.86
CA ILE A 3 -13.22 53.29 1.27
C ILE A 3 -13.61 51.81 1.45
N ARG A 4 -14.34 51.46 2.52
CA ARG A 4 -14.86 50.10 2.75
C ARG A 4 -15.96 49.68 1.76
N THR A 5 -16.74 50.63 1.25
CA THR A 5 -17.81 50.35 0.28
C THR A 5 -17.23 50.16 -1.13
N VAL A 6 -16.17 50.90 -1.47
CA VAL A 6 -15.43 50.76 -2.74
C VAL A 6 -14.65 49.44 -2.79
N SER A 7 -14.06 49.01 -1.67
CA SER A 7 -13.38 47.70 -1.58
C SER A 7 -14.34 46.51 -1.74
N ARG A 8 -15.56 46.59 -1.18
CA ARG A 8 -16.58 45.54 -1.34
C ARG A 8 -17.16 45.50 -2.76
N LEU A 9 -17.37 46.66 -3.38
CA LEU A 9 -17.81 46.77 -4.77
C LEU A 9 -16.73 46.31 -5.76
N GLY A 10 -15.45 46.62 -5.48
CA GLY A 10 -14.32 46.12 -6.25
C GLY A 10 -14.18 44.60 -6.18
N LEU A 11 -14.39 44.00 -5.00
CA LEU A 11 -14.37 42.54 -4.84
C LEU A 11 -15.55 41.86 -5.55
N THR A 12 -16.75 42.45 -5.51
CA THR A 12 -17.92 41.92 -6.24
C THR A 12 -17.79 42.09 -7.75
N LEU A 13 -17.16 43.18 -8.23
CA LEU A 13 -16.89 43.37 -9.66
C LEU A 13 -15.80 42.41 -10.15
N LEU A 14 -14.81 42.10 -9.31
CA LEU A 14 -13.79 41.08 -9.59
C LEU A 14 -14.40 39.66 -9.66
N LEU A 15 -15.42 39.37 -8.85
CA LEU A 15 -16.19 38.10 -8.87
C LEU A 15 -17.12 37.97 -10.08
N VAL A 16 -17.54 39.09 -10.69
CA VAL A 16 -18.35 39.11 -11.94
C VAL A 16 -17.47 39.03 -13.19
N LEU A 17 -16.17 39.33 -13.07
CA LEU A 17 -15.18 39.30 -14.16
C LEU A 17 -14.38 37.99 -14.26
N ILE A 18 -14.65 36.99 -13.41
CA ILE A 18 -14.11 35.64 -13.65
C ILE A 18 -14.85 35.08 -14.87
N PRO A 19 -14.16 34.87 -16.00
CA PRO A 19 -14.80 34.61 -17.27
C PRO A 19 -15.59 33.30 -17.19
N THR A 20 -16.77 33.30 -17.81
CA THR A 20 -17.57 32.12 -18.16
C THR A 20 -16.85 31.31 -19.26
N MET A 21 -15.60 30.94 -19.02
CA MET A 21 -14.97 29.88 -19.78
C MET A 21 -15.51 28.59 -19.18
N ALA A 22 -16.16 27.78 -20.01
CA ALA A 22 -16.30 26.36 -19.78
C ALA A 22 -14.89 25.76 -19.71
N LEU A 23 -14.23 25.91 -18.56
CA LEU A 23 -13.01 25.21 -18.22
C LEU A 23 -13.47 23.83 -17.78
N ALA A 24 -13.41 22.87 -18.69
CA ALA A 24 -13.30 21.49 -18.26
C ALA A 24 -12.00 21.41 -17.45
N LEU A 25 -12.12 21.46 -16.13
CA LEU A 25 -10.97 21.42 -15.25
C LEU A 25 -10.44 19.99 -15.25
N ASP A 26 -9.23 19.82 -15.76
CA ASP A 26 -8.54 18.54 -15.81
C ASP A 26 -7.38 18.56 -14.81
N MET A 27 -7.42 17.66 -13.83
CA MET A 27 -6.41 17.56 -12.77
C MET A 27 -5.98 16.10 -12.55
N GLU A 28 -4.74 15.90 -12.11
CA GLU A 28 -4.22 14.58 -11.73
C GLU A 28 -4.42 14.30 -10.24
N PHE A 29 -4.64 13.02 -9.91
CA PHE A 29 -4.80 12.52 -8.54
C PHE A 29 -3.99 11.25 -8.35
N TYR A 30 -2.90 11.36 -7.59
CA TYR A 30 -1.99 10.26 -7.27
C TYR A 30 -2.47 9.48 -6.05
N VAL A 31 -2.47 8.15 -6.17
CA VAL A 31 -2.85 7.21 -5.09
C VAL A 31 -1.82 6.10 -5.00
N TRP A 32 -1.48 5.64 -3.80
CA TRP A 32 -0.53 4.54 -3.62
C TRP A 32 -1.24 3.26 -3.17
N GLY A 33 -1.52 2.35 -4.11
CA GLY A 33 -2.08 1.03 -3.82
C GLY A 33 -3.59 1.00 -3.55
N GLY A 34 -4.33 1.98 -4.07
CA GLY A 34 -5.76 2.19 -3.82
C GLY A 34 -6.57 2.59 -5.05
N HIS A 35 -6.01 2.40 -6.25
CA HIS A 35 -6.57 2.86 -7.53
C HIS A 35 -8.07 2.56 -7.69
N ASP A 36 -8.46 1.28 -7.63
CA ASP A 36 -9.82 0.84 -7.95
C ASP A 36 -10.87 1.44 -7.01
N ALA A 37 -10.55 1.58 -5.73
CA ALA A 37 -11.45 2.16 -4.74
C ALA A 37 -11.66 3.66 -4.96
N VAL A 38 -10.59 4.41 -5.27
CA VAL A 38 -10.65 5.85 -5.53
C VAL A 38 -11.37 6.15 -6.86
N VAL A 39 -11.06 5.40 -7.92
CA VAL A 39 -11.77 5.49 -9.21
C VAL A 39 -13.26 5.24 -9.03
N ASN A 40 -13.64 4.18 -8.31
CA ASN A 40 -15.03 3.84 -8.06
C ASN A 40 -15.73 4.93 -7.22
N ALA A 41 -15.04 5.54 -6.26
CA ALA A 41 -15.57 6.65 -5.49
C ALA A 41 -15.87 7.89 -6.34
N PHE A 42 -14.90 8.33 -7.15
CA PHE A 42 -15.10 9.45 -8.07
C PHE A 42 -16.16 9.14 -9.13
N GLY A 43 -16.22 7.90 -9.63
CA GLY A 43 -17.25 7.46 -10.55
C GLY A 43 -18.66 7.53 -9.95
N LYS A 44 -18.82 7.03 -8.71
CA LYS A 44 -20.10 7.14 -7.97
C LYS A 44 -20.48 8.60 -7.71
N LEU A 45 -19.51 9.44 -7.37
CA LEU A 45 -19.75 10.86 -7.18
C LEU A 45 -20.23 11.53 -8.48
N ALA A 46 -19.60 11.23 -9.62
CA ALA A 46 -20.04 11.72 -10.92
C ALA A 46 -21.48 11.31 -11.24
N LEU A 47 -21.86 10.06 -10.93
CA LEU A 47 -23.23 9.57 -11.10
C LEU A 47 -24.24 10.32 -10.22
N ILE A 48 -23.93 10.55 -8.93
CA ILE A 48 -24.83 11.26 -8.01
C ILE A 48 -25.07 12.70 -8.46
N PHE A 49 -24.01 13.43 -8.82
CA PHE A 49 -24.13 14.81 -9.30
C PHE A 49 -24.71 14.93 -10.71
N GLY A 50 -24.72 13.84 -11.48
CA GLY A 50 -25.37 13.74 -12.78
C GLY A 50 -26.87 13.45 -12.71
N ASP A 51 -27.35 12.91 -11.58
CA ASP A 51 -28.74 12.49 -11.41
C ASP A 51 -29.72 13.68 -11.40
N ASN A 52 -30.81 13.56 -12.15
CA ASN A 52 -31.87 14.55 -12.19
C ASN A 52 -32.62 14.67 -10.86
N ALA A 53 -32.76 13.57 -10.10
CA ALA A 53 -33.31 13.57 -8.76
C ALA A 53 -32.46 14.43 -7.81
N TYR A 54 -31.13 14.35 -7.90
CA TYR A 54 -30.24 15.18 -7.10
C TYR A 54 -30.39 16.68 -7.43
N LYS A 55 -30.53 17.03 -8.71
CA LYS A 55 -30.84 18.42 -9.13
C LYS A 55 -32.18 18.91 -8.56
N SER A 56 -33.19 18.05 -8.55
CA SER A 56 -34.50 18.38 -7.98
C SER A 56 -34.43 18.59 -6.46
N LEU A 57 -33.65 17.76 -5.75
CA LEU A 57 -33.46 17.87 -4.31
C LEU A 57 -32.72 19.16 -3.95
N TYR A 58 -31.75 19.56 -4.77
CA TYR A 58 -31.07 20.84 -4.63
C TYR A 58 -32.03 22.04 -4.80
N PHE A 59 -32.91 21.99 -5.79
CA PHE A 59 -33.96 22.99 -5.98
C PHE A 59 -34.91 23.08 -4.78
N VAL A 60 -35.31 21.93 -4.21
CA VAL A 60 -36.13 21.88 -3.00
C VAL A 60 -35.39 22.49 -1.81
N VAL A 61 -34.09 22.23 -1.63
CA VAL A 61 -33.32 22.79 -0.51
C VAL A 61 -33.12 24.30 -0.66
N ILE A 62 -32.87 24.81 -1.87
CA ILE A 62 -32.80 26.26 -2.12
C ILE A 62 -34.14 26.92 -1.80
N THR A 63 -35.25 26.37 -2.31
CA THR A 63 -36.59 26.95 -2.12
C THR A 63 -37.04 26.87 -0.67
N ALA A 64 -36.82 25.74 0.01
CA ALA A 64 -37.04 25.60 1.44
C ALA A 64 -36.17 26.57 2.24
N GLY A 65 -34.91 26.73 1.85
CA GLY A 65 -34.02 27.77 2.36
C GLY A 65 -34.71 29.13 2.26
N LEU A 66 -34.92 29.64 1.05
CA LEU A 66 -35.53 30.94 0.82
C LEU A 66 -36.87 31.13 1.58
N PHE A 67 -37.68 30.07 1.70
CA PHE A 67 -38.92 30.08 2.48
C PHE A 67 -38.68 30.26 3.98
N PHE A 68 -37.83 29.44 4.62
CA PHE A 68 -37.47 29.61 6.03
C PHE A 68 -36.80 30.96 6.29
N GLY A 69 -36.00 31.43 5.33
CA GLY A 69 -35.48 32.79 5.31
C GLY A 69 -36.59 33.84 5.37
N GLY A 70 -37.55 33.77 4.46
CA GLY A 70 -38.71 34.66 4.41
C GLY A 70 -39.53 34.65 5.69
N VAL A 71 -39.78 33.47 6.28
CA VAL A 71 -40.50 33.33 7.56
C VAL A 71 -39.75 34.01 8.70
N THR A 72 -38.42 33.88 8.79
CA THR A 72 -37.65 34.59 9.82
C THR A 72 -37.64 36.10 9.64
N VAL A 73 -37.65 36.59 8.39
CA VAL A 73 -37.76 38.02 8.09
C VAL A 73 -39.15 38.55 8.47
N PHE A 74 -40.21 37.79 8.17
CA PHE A 74 -41.59 38.11 8.54
C PHE A 74 -41.79 38.12 10.05
N ALA A 75 -41.32 37.08 10.76
CA ALA A 75 -41.37 37.02 12.22
C ALA A 75 -40.60 38.16 12.90
N LYS A 76 -39.50 38.63 12.28
CA LYS A 76 -38.74 39.81 12.75
C LYS A 76 -39.46 41.13 12.50
N SER A 77 -40.20 41.26 11.40
CA SER A 77 -41.02 42.44 11.10
C SER A 77 -42.13 42.67 12.13
N LEU A 78 -42.50 41.61 12.87
CA LEU A 78 -43.47 41.62 13.97
C LEU A 78 -42.85 41.96 15.35
N GLY A 79 -41.57 42.35 15.40
CA GLY A 79 -40.98 43.05 16.55
C GLY A 79 -40.22 42.20 17.59
N THR A 80 -40.02 40.90 17.38
CA THR A 80 -39.51 40.00 18.44
C THR A 80 -38.01 39.64 18.37
N ALA A 81 -37.22 40.16 17.42
CA ALA A 81 -35.78 39.80 17.36
C ALA A 81 -34.85 40.85 16.72
N ASN A 82 -33.76 41.18 17.43
CA ASN A 82 -32.67 42.07 16.99
C ASN A 82 -31.64 41.34 16.11
N GLY A 83 -31.94 41.10 14.83
CA GLY A 83 -30.96 40.58 13.89
C GLY A 83 -31.26 40.95 12.44
N SER A 84 -30.28 41.55 11.74
CA SER A 84 -30.43 42.05 10.36
C SER A 84 -30.98 40.99 9.39
N VAL A 85 -31.87 41.42 8.48
CA VAL A 85 -32.39 40.62 7.35
C VAL A 85 -31.26 40.20 6.40
N MET A 86 -30.21 41.02 6.35
CA MET A 86 -29.01 40.82 5.54
C MET A 86 -28.22 39.56 5.95
N THR A 87 -28.35 39.10 7.20
CA THR A 87 -27.61 37.97 7.74
C THR A 87 -28.08 36.61 7.19
N TRP A 88 -29.20 36.57 6.47
CA TRP A 88 -29.81 35.33 5.97
C TRP A 88 -29.88 35.30 4.44
N ILE A 89 -30.28 36.41 3.81
CA ILE A 89 -30.39 36.53 2.35
C ILE A 89 -29.02 36.53 1.68
N VAL A 90 -28.06 37.30 2.21
CA VAL A 90 -26.73 37.43 1.60
C VAL A 90 -25.97 36.10 1.57
N PRO A 91 -25.88 35.32 2.67
CA PRO A 91 -25.21 34.01 2.63
C PRO A 91 -25.87 33.01 1.68
N THR A 92 -27.21 33.00 1.60
CA THR A 92 -27.98 32.12 0.71
C THR A 92 -27.70 32.44 -0.76
N LEU A 93 -27.67 33.73 -1.15
CA LEU A 93 -27.31 34.15 -2.51
C LEU A 93 -25.85 33.82 -2.85
N ILE A 94 -24.92 34.04 -1.91
CA ILE A 94 -23.52 33.63 -2.08
C ILE A 94 -23.44 32.10 -2.28
N GLY A 95 -24.21 31.32 -1.52
CA GLY A 95 -24.26 29.86 -1.66
C GLY A 95 -24.75 29.38 -3.01
N VAL A 96 -25.81 30.01 -3.54
CA VAL A 96 -26.29 29.72 -4.90
C VAL A 96 -25.22 30.07 -5.94
N MET A 97 -24.56 31.22 -5.82
CA MET A 97 -23.48 31.62 -6.73
C MET A 97 -22.29 30.64 -6.68
N VAL A 98 -21.86 30.24 -5.48
CA VAL A 98 -20.78 29.27 -5.27
C VAL A 98 -21.15 27.91 -5.87
N TYR A 99 -22.39 27.46 -5.74
CA TYR A 99 -22.85 26.23 -6.36
C TYR A 99 -22.86 26.30 -7.89
N LEU A 100 -23.40 27.39 -8.46
CA LEU A 100 -23.39 27.59 -9.91
C LEU A 100 -21.96 27.64 -10.45
N ALA A 101 -21.01 28.18 -9.68
CA ALA A 101 -19.61 28.31 -10.08
C ALA A 101 -18.79 27.02 -9.86
N LEU A 102 -19.05 26.23 -8.81
CA LEU A 102 -18.17 25.12 -8.41
C LEU A 102 -18.80 23.73 -8.54
N VAL A 103 -20.13 23.62 -8.58
CA VAL A 103 -20.84 22.33 -8.53
C VAL A 103 -21.54 21.99 -9.84
N VAL A 104 -22.05 23.00 -10.52
CA VAL A 104 -22.67 22.86 -11.84
C VAL A 104 -21.67 22.49 -12.94
N PRO A 105 -20.54 23.21 -13.11
CA PRO A 105 -19.56 22.82 -14.11
C PRO A 105 -18.87 21.51 -13.71
N LYS A 106 -18.58 20.70 -14.73
CA LYS A 106 -18.04 19.36 -14.59
C LYS A 106 -16.65 19.29 -15.22
N GLY A 107 -15.73 18.70 -14.48
CA GLY A 107 -14.36 18.45 -14.89
C GLY A 107 -14.04 16.97 -14.93
N THR A 108 -12.78 16.67 -15.22
CA THR A 108 -12.24 15.31 -15.21
C THR A 108 -11.05 15.20 -14.27
N ILE A 109 -10.93 14.06 -13.60
CA ILE A 109 -9.79 13.75 -12.75
C ILE A 109 -9.09 12.50 -13.26
N HIS A 110 -7.78 12.58 -13.43
CA HIS A 110 -6.94 11.46 -13.85
C HIS A 110 -6.35 10.79 -12.62
N VAL A 111 -6.86 9.61 -12.26
CA VAL A 111 -6.36 8.84 -11.12
C VAL A 111 -5.18 7.99 -11.57
N TYR A 112 -4.01 8.25 -11.01
CA TYR A 112 -2.78 7.51 -11.31
C TYR A 112 -2.24 6.80 -10.07
N ASP A 113 -1.90 5.52 -10.21
CA ASP A 113 -1.28 4.72 -9.16
C ASP A 113 0.12 4.25 -9.60
N PRO A 114 1.20 4.85 -9.07
CA PRO A 114 2.57 4.46 -9.42
C PRO A 114 2.95 3.06 -8.90
N VAL A 115 2.23 2.51 -7.91
CA VAL A 115 2.55 1.19 -7.32
C VAL A 115 2.17 0.05 -8.27
N TYR A 116 1.11 0.24 -9.06
CA TYR A 116 0.62 -0.74 -10.02
C TYR A 116 0.66 -0.23 -11.46
N ASN A 117 1.21 0.96 -11.70
CA ASN A 117 1.25 1.65 -12.99
C ASN A 117 -0.12 1.72 -13.70
N LYS A 118 -1.18 1.99 -12.93
CA LYS A 118 -2.56 2.09 -13.43
C LYS A 118 -2.97 3.56 -13.58
N ASN A 119 -3.61 3.89 -14.70
CA ASN A 119 -4.16 5.23 -14.95
C ASN A 119 -5.59 5.14 -15.48
N GLN A 120 -6.50 5.91 -14.92
CA GLN A 120 -7.88 6.01 -15.39
C GLN A 120 -8.42 7.43 -15.23
N ALA A 121 -9.03 7.96 -16.31
CA ALA A 121 -9.73 9.23 -16.29
C ALA A 121 -11.18 9.02 -15.82
N VAL A 122 -11.62 9.84 -14.85
CA VAL A 122 -13.00 9.86 -14.36
C VAL A 122 -13.58 11.26 -14.59
N GLY A 123 -14.56 11.35 -15.50
CA GLY A 123 -15.25 12.60 -15.84
C GLY A 123 -16.60 12.78 -15.12
N GLY A 124 -17.18 13.98 -15.23
CA GLY A 124 -18.52 14.26 -14.70
C GLY A 124 -18.53 14.70 -13.23
N ILE A 125 -17.37 15.07 -12.70
CA ILE A 125 -17.19 15.49 -11.30
C ILE A 125 -17.32 17.02 -11.23
N PRO A 126 -18.02 17.60 -10.23
CA PRO A 126 -17.97 19.03 -9.92
C PRO A 126 -16.57 19.65 -9.94
N ASP A 127 -16.38 20.76 -10.67
CA ASP A 127 -15.08 21.44 -10.79
C ASP A 127 -14.46 21.82 -9.44
N GLY A 128 -15.28 22.25 -8.48
CA GLY A 128 -14.80 22.58 -7.13
C GLY A 128 -14.18 21.38 -6.41
N VAL A 129 -14.72 20.18 -6.64
CA VAL A 129 -14.16 18.94 -6.09
C VAL A 129 -12.87 18.58 -6.82
N VAL A 130 -12.86 18.67 -8.16
CA VAL A 130 -11.65 18.41 -8.95
C VAL A 130 -10.50 19.37 -8.59
N ALA A 131 -10.80 20.66 -8.41
CA ALA A 131 -9.82 21.67 -8.03
C ALA A 131 -9.23 21.39 -6.65
N VAL A 132 -10.10 21.20 -5.63
CA VAL A 132 -9.65 20.99 -4.26
C VAL A 132 -8.89 19.66 -4.14
N ALA A 133 -9.43 18.57 -4.70
CA ALA A 133 -8.78 17.26 -4.67
C ALA A 133 -7.43 17.28 -5.41
N GLY A 134 -7.36 17.88 -6.60
CA GLY A 134 -6.12 17.96 -7.39
C GLY A 134 -5.05 18.83 -6.74
N ILE A 135 -5.41 20.02 -6.23
CA ILE A 135 -4.46 20.92 -5.57
C ILE A 135 -3.91 20.27 -4.29
N LEU A 136 -4.78 19.72 -3.45
CA LEU A 136 -4.39 19.13 -2.19
C LEU A 136 -3.59 17.84 -2.40
N ASN A 137 -3.93 17.03 -3.40
CA ASN A 137 -3.12 15.87 -3.76
C ASN A 137 -1.75 16.26 -4.34
N LYS A 138 -1.65 17.37 -5.09
CA LYS A 138 -0.35 17.91 -5.53
C LYS A 138 0.52 18.36 -4.35
N ILE A 139 -0.07 18.96 -3.32
CA ILE A 139 0.63 19.33 -2.09
C ILE A 139 1.06 18.07 -1.32
N GLU A 140 0.17 17.09 -1.16
CA GLU A 140 0.49 15.80 -0.54
C GLU A 140 1.66 15.15 -1.27
N ARG A 141 1.61 15.04 -2.60
CA ARG A 141 2.68 14.49 -3.42
C ARG A 141 3.99 15.24 -3.21
N GLY A 142 3.99 16.58 -3.25
CA GLY A 142 5.21 17.36 -3.04
C GLY A 142 5.84 17.12 -1.66
N LEU A 143 5.03 16.99 -0.62
CA LEU A 143 5.52 16.68 0.74
C LEU A 143 5.97 15.22 0.87
N VAL A 144 5.24 14.28 0.27
CA VAL A 144 5.62 12.85 0.22
C VAL A 144 6.92 12.67 -0.56
N ASP A 145 7.12 13.37 -1.68
CA ASP A 145 8.35 13.32 -2.49
C ASP A 145 9.57 13.77 -1.66
N ILE A 146 9.44 14.85 -0.87
CA ILE A 146 10.48 15.31 0.06
C ILE A 146 10.82 14.23 1.09
N VAL A 147 9.80 13.63 1.71
CA VAL A 147 9.99 12.57 2.70
C VAL A 147 10.64 11.33 2.05
N THR A 148 10.16 10.91 0.88
CA THR A 148 10.67 9.73 0.18
C THR A 148 12.12 9.84 -0.24
N THR A 149 12.58 11.04 -0.60
CA THR A 149 13.99 11.31 -0.94
C THR A 149 14.91 11.02 0.24
N ALA A 150 14.43 11.18 1.48
CA ALA A 150 15.20 10.88 2.68
C ALA A 150 15.22 9.38 3.05
N GLY A 151 14.52 8.50 2.30
CA GLY A 151 14.27 7.10 2.67
C GLY A 151 14.67 6.08 1.60
N ASP A 152 15.37 6.51 0.56
CA ASP A 152 15.91 5.64 -0.50
C ASP A 152 16.92 4.63 0.09
N PRO A 153 16.81 3.30 -0.18
CA PRO A 153 15.97 2.61 -1.17
C PRO A 153 14.64 2.02 -0.69
N LEU A 154 14.27 2.23 0.58
CA LEU A 154 13.03 1.73 1.19
C LEU A 154 11.97 2.82 1.25
N ASN A 155 11.80 3.53 0.14
CA ASN A 155 10.94 4.70 0.09
C ASN A 155 9.44 4.34 0.17
N TYR A 156 8.64 5.25 0.72
CA TYR A 156 7.20 5.08 0.88
C TYR A 156 6.46 4.73 -0.42
N GLN A 157 6.92 5.27 -1.56
CA GLN A 157 6.25 5.09 -2.85
C GLN A 157 6.39 3.68 -3.42
N SER A 158 7.55 3.03 -3.23
CA SER A 158 7.75 1.64 -3.65
C SER A 158 7.23 0.64 -2.62
N GLN A 159 7.21 1.03 -1.33
CA GLN A 159 6.94 0.14 -0.21
C GLN A 159 5.59 0.41 0.48
N ALA A 160 4.65 1.08 -0.17
CA ALA A 160 3.34 1.40 0.39
C ALA A 160 2.64 0.17 0.99
N GLY A 161 2.56 0.05 2.32
CA GLY A 161 2.06 -1.18 2.96
C GLY A 161 3.07 -1.97 3.77
N GLY A 162 4.37 -1.72 3.58
CA GLY A 162 5.39 -2.72 3.87
C GLY A 162 5.27 -3.94 2.94
N LYS A 163 4.76 -3.76 1.71
CA LYS A 163 4.47 -4.86 0.77
C LYS A 163 5.70 -5.72 0.45
N GLY A 164 6.88 -5.12 0.29
CA GLY A 164 8.10 -5.89 0.11
C GLY A 164 8.45 -6.74 1.33
N PHE A 165 8.23 -6.23 2.55
CA PHE A 165 8.42 -7.01 3.78
C PHE A 165 7.43 -8.17 3.86
N LEU A 166 6.15 -7.93 3.54
CA LEU A 166 5.12 -8.98 3.46
C LEU A 166 5.50 -10.06 2.45
N GLY A 167 5.97 -9.67 1.27
CA GLY A 167 6.38 -10.60 0.23
C GLY A 167 7.59 -11.46 0.62
N LEU A 168 8.63 -10.85 1.22
CA LEU A 168 9.76 -11.63 1.75
C LEU A 168 9.36 -12.56 2.90
N ALA A 169 8.46 -12.11 3.78
CA ALA A 169 7.90 -12.96 4.83
C ALA A 169 7.14 -14.14 4.21
N GLN A 170 6.39 -13.91 3.13
CA GLN A 170 5.69 -14.97 2.44
C GLN A 170 6.66 -15.96 1.80
N LEU A 171 7.73 -15.50 1.14
CA LEU A 171 8.76 -16.36 0.54
C LEU A 171 9.49 -17.26 1.55
N THR A 172 9.56 -16.86 2.82
CA THR A 172 10.19 -17.65 3.88
C THR A 172 9.20 -18.49 4.68
N SER A 173 7.91 -18.13 4.67
CA SER A 173 6.87 -18.79 5.47
C SER A 173 5.99 -19.78 4.70
N ILE A 174 5.83 -19.66 3.37
CA ILE A 174 5.07 -20.67 2.60
C ILE A 174 5.98 -21.84 2.18
N PRO A 175 5.45 -23.06 2.03
CA PRO A 175 6.26 -24.17 1.54
C PRO A 175 6.59 -23.89 0.07
N LEU A 176 7.86 -23.57 -0.20
CA LEU A 176 8.36 -23.37 -1.56
C LEU A 176 8.44 -24.72 -2.25
N SER A 177 8.07 -24.78 -3.52
CA SER A 177 8.17 -26.00 -4.33
C SER A 177 8.72 -25.66 -5.70
N ALA A 178 9.51 -26.57 -6.25
CA ALA A 178 9.99 -26.44 -7.62
C ALA A 178 8.85 -26.74 -8.59
N VAL A 179 8.90 -26.13 -9.78
CA VAL A 179 7.97 -26.47 -10.88
C VAL A 179 8.06 -27.94 -11.24
N ASP A 180 9.28 -28.50 -11.20
CA ASP A 180 9.53 -29.92 -11.34
C ASP A 180 9.51 -30.59 -9.95
N SER A 181 8.49 -31.41 -9.69
CA SER A 181 8.36 -32.17 -8.44
C SER A 181 9.53 -33.13 -8.20
N ASN A 182 10.23 -33.54 -9.25
CA ASN A 182 11.40 -34.41 -9.12
C ASN A 182 12.58 -33.67 -8.50
N LEU A 183 12.72 -32.35 -8.74
CA LEU A 183 13.76 -31.54 -8.11
C LEU A 183 13.59 -31.49 -6.60
N ASP A 184 12.34 -31.42 -6.12
CA ASP A 184 12.03 -31.48 -4.69
C ASP A 184 12.47 -32.81 -4.06
N ALA A 185 12.14 -33.94 -4.70
CA ALA A 185 12.54 -35.27 -4.22
C ALA A 185 14.06 -35.47 -4.24
N SER A 186 14.72 -35.09 -5.34
CA SER A 186 16.16 -35.14 -5.52
C SER A 186 16.90 -34.30 -4.48
N MET A 187 16.44 -33.08 -4.22
CA MET A 187 17.05 -32.21 -3.23
C MET A 187 16.93 -32.82 -1.81
N ARG A 188 15.78 -33.40 -1.46
CA ARG A 188 15.62 -34.08 -0.16
C ARG A 188 16.55 -35.27 -0.01
N ARG A 189 16.76 -36.07 -1.06
CA ARG A 189 17.69 -37.21 -1.01
C ARG A 189 19.15 -36.78 -0.95
N TYR A 190 19.54 -35.76 -1.72
CA TYR A 190 20.88 -35.20 -1.65
C TYR A 190 21.22 -34.68 -0.24
N VAL A 191 20.31 -33.90 0.37
CA VAL A 191 20.51 -33.41 1.74
C VAL A 191 20.59 -34.57 2.75
N LYS A 192 19.71 -35.57 2.62
CA LYS A 192 19.68 -36.70 3.55
C LYS A 192 20.91 -37.58 3.45
N ASP A 193 21.39 -37.89 2.24
CA ASP A 193 22.41 -38.94 2.04
C ASP A 193 23.82 -38.33 1.89
N CYS A 194 23.95 -37.20 1.18
CA CYS A 194 25.24 -36.59 0.86
C CYS A 194 25.64 -35.52 1.89
N VAL A 195 24.73 -34.59 2.22
CA VAL A 195 25.04 -33.48 3.14
C VAL A 195 25.22 -33.97 4.56
N SER A 196 24.37 -34.90 5.03
CA SER A 196 24.53 -35.52 6.34
C SER A 196 25.88 -36.24 6.47
N TYR A 197 26.31 -36.96 5.43
CA TYR A 197 27.60 -37.63 5.39
C TYR A 197 28.76 -36.62 5.45
N ALA A 198 28.68 -35.55 4.65
CA ALA A 198 29.69 -34.50 4.64
C ALA A 198 29.84 -33.81 5.99
N LEU A 199 28.75 -33.60 6.73
CA LEU A 199 28.79 -33.03 8.09
C LEU A 199 29.44 -33.95 9.12
N MET A 200 29.38 -35.27 8.91
CA MET A 200 30.04 -36.26 9.76
C MET A 200 31.50 -36.49 9.36
N ASN A 201 31.91 -36.07 8.16
CA ASN A 201 33.25 -36.27 7.63
C ASN A 201 34.12 -35.03 7.88
N PRO A 202 35.16 -35.12 8.74
CA PRO A 202 36.03 -33.98 9.04
C PRO A 202 36.81 -33.47 7.81
N ASN A 203 36.96 -34.27 6.75
CA ASN A 203 37.68 -33.89 5.54
C ASN A 203 36.84 -33.08 4.54
N ALA A 204 35.52 -32.99 4.72
CA ALA A 204 34.63 -32.34 3.77
C ALA A 204 34.60 -30.80 3.90
N ASN A 205 35.24 -30.22 4.92
CA ASN A 205 35.26 -28.77 5.19
C ASN A 205 33.86 -28.10 5.27
N LEU A 206 32.79 -28.90 5.42
CA LEU A 206 31.43 -28.45 5.62
C LEU A 206 31.08 -28.61 7.10
N THR A 207 30.71 -27.52 7.75
CA THR A 207 30.39 -27.53 9.19
C THR A 207 28.92 -27.21 9.43
N VAL A 208 28.41 -27.67 10.57
CA VAL A 208 27.05 -27.32 11.01
C VAL A 208 26.92 -25.81 11.23
N ASP A 209 27.97 -25.16 11.73
CA ASP A 209 27.99 -23.70 11.94
C ASP A 209 27.91 -22.93 10.61
N GLU A 210 28.54 -23.46 9.55
CA GLU A 210 28.45 -22.91 8.20
C GLU A 210 27.01 -22.91 7.68
N LEU A 211 26.34 -24.06 7.70
CA LEU A 211 24.96 -24.17 7.21
C LEU A 211 23.98 -23.36 8.06
N ARG A 212 24.23 -23.25 9.37
CA ARG A 212 23.29 -22.59 10.28
C ARG A 212 23.44 -21.08 10.34
N LYS A 213 24.66 -20.55 10.36
CA LYS A 213 24.93 -19.16 10.75
C LYS A 213 25.87 -18.38 9.84
N THR A 214 26.83 -19.04 9.18
CA THR A 214 27.91 -18.30 8.49
C THR A 214 27.85 -18.36 6.97
N THR A 215 26.96 -19.17 6.39
CA THR A 215 26.77 -19.25 4.93
C THR A 215 26.14 -17.97 4.37
N THR A 216 26.68 -17.55 3.23
CA THR A 216 26.13 -16.49 2.36
C THR A 216 25.52 -17.07 1.09
N ASN A 217 25.72 -18.36 0.83
CA ASN A 217 25.21 -19.06 -0.34
C ASN A 217 25.22 -20.56 -0.08
N PHE A 218 24.05 -21.15 0.11
CA PHE A 218 23.90 -22.59 0.31
C PHE A 218 24.41 -23.40 -0.87
N VAL A 219 24.32 -22.90 -2.11
CA VAL A 219 24.84 -23.65 -3.28
C VAL A 219 26.36 -23.86 -3.12
N GLY A 220 27.09 -22.85 -2.66
CA GLY A 220 28.53 -22.97 -2.40
C GLY A 220 28.86 -23.86 -1.20
N SER A 221 28.04 -23.83 -0.14
CA SER A 221 28.21 -24.76 0.98
C SER A 221 27.89 -26.20 0.60
N LEU A 222 26.88 -26.43 -0.26
CA LEU A 222 26.48 -27.75 -0.72
C LEU A 222 27.41 -28.34 -1.79
N ASP A 223 28.17 -27.50 -2.52
CA ASP A 223 29.29 -27.96 -3.37
C ASP A 223 30.33 -28.75 -2.56
N LYS A 224 30.47 -28.50 -1.25
CA LYS A 224 31.41 -29.23 -0.38
C LYS A 224 30.94 -30.64 -0.01
N ALA A 225 29.65 -30.93 -0.21
CA ALA A 225 29.07 -32.24 0.10
C ALA A 225 29.20 -33.26 -1.04
N VAL A 226 29.84 -32.90 -2.16
CA VAL A 226 30.09 -33.82 -3.27
C VAL A 226 31.06 -34.92 -2.86
N ASN A 227 30.76 -36.15 -3.26
CA ASN A 227 31.61 -37.31 -2.99
C ASN A 227 31.40 -38.40 -4.05
N PRO A 228 32.44 -38.85 -4.76
CA PRO A 228 32.33 -39.88 -5.79
C PRO A 228 32.08 -41.29 -5.24
N ALA A 229 32.31 -41.53 -3.95
CA ALA A 229 32.12 -42.84 -3.32
C ALA A 229 30.76 -43.02 -2.64
N ILE A 230 29.99 -41.94 -2.47
CA ILE A 230 28.66 -41.97 -1.83
C ILE A 230 27.59 -41.84 -2.90
N TRP A 231 26.53 -42.63 -2.77
CA TRP A 231 25.44 -42.70 -3.72
C TRP A 231 24.17 -42.13 -3.10
N THR A 232 23.35 -41.50 -3.94
CA THR A 232 22.01 -41.03 -3.59
C THR A 232 21.04 -41.33 -4.72
N VAL A 233 19.75 -41.19 -4.44
CA VAL A 233 18.70 -41.40 -5.46
C VAL A 233 18.32 -40.04 -6.04
N TYR A 234 18.56 -39.89 -7.33
CA TYR A 234 18.20 -38.72 -8.13
C TYR A 234 16.96 -39.01 -8.96
N TYR A 235 16.01 -38.09 -8.96
CA TYR A 235 14.78 -38.12 -9.74
C TYR A 235 14.84 -37.03 -10.80
N ASP A 236 14.43 -37.37 -12.02
CA ASP A 236 14.22 -36.45 -13.14
C ASP A 236 12.98 -36.85 -13.96
N GLY A 237 12.62 -36.03 -14.94
CA GLY A 237 11.47 -36.32 -15.82
C GLY A 237 11.61 -37.58 -16.68
N ALA A 238 12.84 -38.05 -16.92
CA ALA A 238 13.11 -39.27 -17.68
C ALA A 238 13.02 -40.54 -16.81
N ASN A 239 13.38 -40.42 -15.53
CA ASN A 239 13.46 -41.49 -14.54
C ASN A 239 12.67 -41.08 -13.28
N PRO A 240 11.33 -41.00 -13.36
CA PRO A 240 10.49 -40.62 -12.21
C PRO A 240 10.51 -41.68 -11.09
N GLN A 241 10.97 -42.90 -11.37
CA GLN A 241 11.17 -43.95 -10.36
C GLN A 241 12.48 -43.79 -9.57
N GLY A 242 13.32 -42.81 -9.94
CA GLY A 242 14.61 -42.55 -9.34
C GLY A 242 15.74 -43.39 -9.95
N GLN A 243 16.91 -42.77 -10.07
CA GLN A 243 18.16 -43.38 -10.51
C GLN A 243 19.22 -43.21 -9.43
N ALA A 244 19.99 -44.27 -9.17
CA ALA A 244 21.16 -44.17 -8.30
C ALA A 244 22.28 -43.40 -9.02
N LEU A 245 22.68 -42.26 -8.45
CA LEU A 245 23.81 -41.46 -8.92
C LEU A 245 24.78 -41.20 -7.77
N THR A 246 26.03 -40.91 -8.10
CA THR A 246 26.99 -40.45 -7.08
C THR A 246 26.55 -39.08 -6.55
N CYS A 247 26.93 -38.73 -5.33
CA CYS A 247 26.65 -37.40 -4.78
C CYS A 247 27.22 -36.28 -5.67
N THR A 248 28.35 -36.53 -6.35
CA THR A 248 28.93 -35.60 -7.31
C THR A 248 27.99 -35.38 -8.51
N ASP A 249 27.58 -36.45 -9.18
CA ASP A 249 26.75 -36.36 -10.40
C ASP A 249 25.34 -35.84 -10.07
N ALA A 250 24.77 -36.30 -8.96
CA ALA A 250 23.47 -35.85 -8.47
C ALA A 250 23.50 -34.34 -8.19
N TRP A 251 24.55 -33.83 -7.54
CA TRP A 251 24.66 -32.41 -7.25
C TRP A 251 24.83 -31.55 -8.51
N THR A 252 25.62 -32.00 -9.48
CA THR A 252 25.76 -31.30 -10.78
C THR A 252 24.40 -31.12 -11.46
N ASN A 253 23.58 -32.18 -11.47
CA ASN A 253 22.24 -32.14 -12.07
C ASN A 253 21.27 -31.26 -11.26
N ILE A 254 21.27 -31.37 -9.93
CA ILE A 254 20.45 -30.53 -9.04
C ILE A 254 20.81 -29.06 -9.19
N LYS A 255 22.10 -28.72 -9.20
CA LYS A 255 22.61 -27.36 -9.38
C LYS A 255 22.21 -26.79 -10.73
N GLY A 256 22.26 -27.61 -11.79
CA GLY A 256 21.75 -27.23 -13.12
C GLY A 256 20.25 -26.98 -13.16
N ALA A 257 19.47 -27.67 -12.31
CA ALA A 257 18.02 -27.51 -12.21
C ALA A 257 17.58 -26.35 -11.28
N LEU A 258 18.45 -25.83 -10.41
CA LEU A 258 18.19 -24.67 -9.52
C LEU A 258 18.24 -23.34 -10.28
N THR A 259 17.41 -23.22 -11.32
CA THR A 259 17.27 -22.01 -12.15
C THR A 259 16.10 -21.14 -11.68
N PRO A 260 16.14 -19.82 -11.96
CA PRO A 260 15.01 -18.93 -11.69
C PRO A 260 13.72 -19.38 -12.37
N ALA A 261 13.78 -20.04 -13.53
CA ALA A 261 12.61 -20.56 -14.22
C ALA A 261 11.92 -21.70 -13.44
N ASN A 262 12.70 -22.59 -12.83
CA ASN A 262 12.16 -23.71 -12.04
C ASN A 262 11.64 -23.30 -10.67
N LEU A 263 12.00 -22.12 -10.16
CA LEU A 263 11.51 -21.59 -8.89
C LEU A 263 10.53 -20.41 -9.09
N GLY A 264 10.42 -19.87 -10.30
CA GLY A 264 9.72 -18.61 -10.60
C GLY A 264 8.25 -18.57 -10.20
N LYS A 265 7.55 -19.71 -10.29
CA LYS A 265 6.15 -19.82 -9.84
C LYS A 265 5.94 -19.43 -8.37
N ASN A 266 6.96 -19.57 -7.52
CA ASN A 266 6.88 -19.14 -6.13
C ASN A 266 6.85 -17.61 -6.02
N ILE A 267 7.67 -16.90 -6.82
CA ILE A 267 7.62 -15.44 -6.88
C ILE A 267 6.29 -14.99 -7.49
N ASP A 268 5.82 -15.64 -8.55
CA ASP A 268 4.53 -15.31 -9.17
C ASP A 268 3.39 -15.45 -8.16
N SER A 269 3.36 -16.54 -7.39
CA SER A 269 2.39 -16.73 -6.31
C SER A 269 2.45 -15.61 -5.27
N VAL A 270 3.65 -15.20 -4.83
CA VAL A 270 3.80 -14.09 -3.89
C VAL A 270 3.37 -12.76 -4.51
N CYS A 271 3.72 -12.48 -5.76
CA CYS A 271 3.32 -11.27 -6.47
C CYS A 271 1.80 -11.20 -6.65
N ALA A 272 1.15 -12.32 -6.99
CA ALA A 272 -0.31 -12.42 -7.05
C ALA A 272 -0.94 -12.13 -5.68
N ASN A 273 -0.38 -12.68 -4.60
CA ASN A 273 -0.84 -12.40 -3.24
C ASN A 273 -0.66 -10.93 -2.84
N LEU A 274 0.35 -10.24 -3.37
CA LEU A 274 0.57 -8.81 -3.17
C LEU A 274 -0.34 -7.93 -4.06
N GLY A 275 -1.17 -8.54 -4.91
CA GLY A 275 -2.11 -7.87 -5.80
C GLY A 275 -1.54 -7.42 -7.14
N TYR A 276 -0.35 -7.89 -7.52
CA TYR A 276 0.20 -7.69 -8.86
C TYR A 276 -0.42 -8.68 -9.84
N ASP A 277 -0.64 -8.24 -11.09
CA ASP A 277 -1.07 -9.12 -12.17
C ASP A 277 0.13 -9.93 -12.68
N VAL A 278 0.10 -11.25 -12.45
CA VAL A 278 1.17 -12.17 -12.88
C VAL A 278 1.16 -12.45 -14.38
N THR A 279 0.11 -12.06 -15.10
CA THR A 279 0.04 -12.18 -16.56
C THR A 279 0.77 -11.05 -17.27
N ASP A 280 1.02 -9.93 -16.58
CA ASP A 280 1.79 -8.80 -17.09
C ASP A 280 3.26 -8.86 -16.63
N ALA A 281 4.17 -8.99 -17.59
CA ALA A 281 5.61 -9.03 -17.34
C ALA A 281 6.15 -7.75 -16.67
N ALA A 282 5.54 -6.59 -16.94
CA ALA A 282 5.95 -5.34 -16.31
C ALA A 282 5.58 -5.33 -14.81
N ALA A 283 4.37 -5.78 -14.47
CA ALA A 283 3.91 -5.90 -13.09
C ALA A 283 4.75 -6.89 -12.27
N VAL A 284 5.13 -8.04 -12.85
CA VAL A 284 6.02 -9.01 -12.19
C VAL A 284 7.42 -8.41 -11.96
N THR A 285 7.94 -7.67 -12.94
CA THR A 285 9.23 -6.98 -12.80
C THR A 285 9.18 -5.96 -11.67
N GLN A 286 8.10 -5.17 -11.57
CA GLN A 286 7.89 -4.22 -10.50
C GLN A 286 7.82 -4.91 -9.12
N CYS A 287 7.09 -6.02 -9.01
CA CYS A 287 7.04 -6.82 -7.80
C CYS A 287 8.45 -7.30 -7.37
N LYS A 288 9.23 -7.86 -8.31
CA LYS A 288 10.62 -8.27 -8.03
C LYS A 288 11.49 -7.10 -7.56
N THR A 289 11.35 -5.92 -8.15
CA THR A 289 12.07 -4.71 -7.70
C THR A 289 11.70 -4.33 -6.28
N VAL A 290 10.41 -4.31 -5.94
CA VAL A 290 9.92 -3.99 -4.59
C VAL A 290 10.48 -4.97 -3.55
N LEU A 291 10.50 -6.26 -3.86
CA LEU A 291 11.10 -7.28 -2.98
C LEU A 291 12.63 -7.11 -2.88
N ASN A 292 13.29 -6.83 -4.00
CA ASN A 292 14.73 -6.65 -4.01
C ASN A 292 15.18 -5.41 -3.26
N ASN A 293 14.38 -4.33 -3.26
CA ASN A 293 14.63 -3.12 -2.46
C ASN A 293 14.66 -3.44 -0.96
N VAL A 294 13.81 -4.37 -0.49
CA VAL A 294 13.88 -4.86 0.90
C VAL A 294 15.12 -5.69 1.15
N ASN A 295 15.41 -6.62 0.25
CA ASN A 295 16.59 -7.47 0.35
C ASN A 295 17.89 -6.65 0.44
N SER A 296 18.05 -5.63 -0.43
CA SER A 296 19.21 -4.75 -0.43
C SER A 296 19.17 -3.72 0.70
N GLY A 297 18.04 -3.06 0.91
CA GLY A 297 17.88 -1.98 1.88
C GLY A 297 18.00 -2.43 3.34
N THR A 298 17.58 -3.66 3.65
CA THR A 298 17.73 -4.25 4.99
C THR A 298 19.03 -5.06 5.15
N GLY A 299 19.82 -5.21 4.09
CA GLY A 299 21.12 -5.87 4.13
C GLY A 299 21.05 -7.39 4.37
N LEU A 300 20.05 -8.09 3.83
CA LEU A 300 19.91 -9.55 4.01
C LEU A 300 21.03 -10.36 3.34
N GLY A 301 21.75 -9.75 2.39
CA GLY A 301 22.97 -10.30 1.81
C GLY A 301 22.78 -11.20 0.60
N ALA A 302 21.55 -11.40 0.10
CA ALA A 302 21.32 -12.12 -1.16
C ALA A 302 21.60 -11.22 -2.36
N ALA A 303 22.16 -11.78 -3.44
CA ALA A 303 22.59 -11.00 -4.61
C ALA A 303 21.40 -10.46 -5.42
N SER A 304 20.27 -11.14 -5.38
CA SER A 304 19.01 -10.74 -6.02
C SER A 304 17.83 -11.41 -5.31
N ILE A 305 16.61 -11.03 -5.66
CA ILE A 305 15.42 -11.71 -5.14
C ILE A 305 15.32 -13.18 -5.61
N ASP A 306 15.77 -13.49 -6.82
CA ASP A 306 15.81 -14.87 -7.31
C ASP A 306 16.87 -15.70 -6.56
N ASP A 307 17.99 -15.08 -6.18
CA ASP A 307 18.98 -15.72 -5.29
C ASP A 307 18.39 -15.92 -3.89
N PHE A 308 17.74 -14.91 -3.32
CA PHE A 308 17.06 -15.02 -2.01
C PHE A 308 16.04 -16.17 -2.01
N LEU A 309 15.20 -16.28 -3.05
CA LEU A 309 14.27 -17.38 -3.23
C LEU A 309 14.99 -18.73 -3.26
N ARG A 310 16.09 -18.83 -4.01
CA ARG A 310 16.89 -20.05 -4.07
C ARG A 310 17.47 -20.43 -2.70
N GLN A 311 17.99 -19.46 -1.95
CA GLN A 311 18.48 -19.70 -0.60
C GLN A 311 17.35 -20.14 0.35
N ALA A 312 16.19 -19.48 0.28
CA ALA A 312 15.00 -19.85 1.05
C ALA A 312 14.51 -21.27 0.74
N TYR A 313 14.46 -21.64 -0.55
CA TYR A 313 14.08 -22.98 -1.00
C TYR A 313 15.01 -24.06 -0.44
N ILE A 314 16.33 -23.86 -0.55
CA ILE A 314 17.32 -24.80 -0.02
C ILE A 314 17.23 -24.89 1.50
N SER A 315 17.10 -23.75 2.19
CA SER A 315 16.96 -23.70 3.65
C SER A 315 15.77 -24.52 4.13
N GLN A 316 14.59 -24.39 3.51
CA GLN A 316 13.42 -25.18 3.90
C GLN A 316 13.65 -26.70 3.78
N ARG A 317 14.41 -27.17 2.78
CA ARG A 317 14.75 -28.59 2.61
C ARG A 317 15.79 -29.07 3.63
N LEU A 318 16.76 -28.21 3.96
CA LEU A 318 17.72 -28.47 5.05
C LEU A 318 17.01 -28.55 6.40
N GLU A 319 16.11 -27.61 6.69
CA GLU A 319 15.33 -27.61 7.92
C GLU A 319 14.42 -28.82 8.03
N GLU A 320 13.74 -29.20 6.94
CA GLU A 320 12.91 -30.41 6.93
C GLU A 320 13.71 -31.63 7.37
N ILE A 321 14.95 -31.81 6.91
CA ILE A 321 15.73 -33.02 7.21
C ILE A 321 16.45 -32.93 8.56
N PHE A 322 17.04 -31.78 8.90
CA PHE A 322 17.79 -31.63 10.14
C PHE A 322 16.91 -31.35 11.37
N ARG A 323 15.67 -30.86 11.19
CA ARG A 323 14.72 -30.60 12.28
C ARG A 323 13.51 -31.55 12.33
N SER A 324 13.25 -32.41 11.32
CA SER A 324 12.16 -33.42 11.38
C SER A 324 12.28 -34.44 12.53
N GLY A 325 13.40 -34.47 13.26
CA GLY A 325 13.49 -35.16 14.55
C GLY A 325 12.71 -34.48 15.70
N ASN A 326 12.13 -33.29 15.50
CA ASN A 326 11.53 -32.49 16.56
C ASN A 326 10.11 -32.00 16.17
N ALA A 327 9.08 -32.66 16.71
CA ALA A 327 7.65 -32.41 16.43
C ALA A 327 7.17 -30.97 16.74
N ALA A 328 7.96 -30.19 17.49
CA ALA A 328 7.66 -28.80 17.85
C ALA A 328 7.73 -27.81 16.66
N GLY A 329 8.50 -28.14 15.61
CA GLY A 329 8.65 -27.27 14.43
C GLY A 329 7.37 -27.11 13.61
N ALA A 330 6.57 -28.17 13.48
CA ALA A 330 5.30 -28.15 12.75
C ALA A 330 4.24 -27.29 13.44
N THR A 331 4.17 -27.31 14.77
CA THR A 331 3.25 -26.47 15.57
C THR A 331 3.62 -24.99 15.55
N ASN A 332 4.91 -24.65 15.62
CA ASN A 332 5.37 -23.26 15.49
C ASN A 332 5.15 -22.73 14.07
N TYR A 333 5.32 -23.57 13.05
CA TYR A 333 5.01 -23.22 11.66
C TYR A 333 3.52 -22.97 11.45
N GLN A 334 2.64 -23.80 11.99
CA GLN A 334 1.18 -23.58 11.94
C GLN A 334 0.77 -22.31 12.71
N PHE A 335 1.39 -22.03 13.86
CA PHE A 335 1.22 -20.77 14.57
C PHE A 335 1.74 -19.58 13.76
N LEU A 336 2.87 -19.71 13.06
CA LEU A 336 3.39 -18.69 12.17
C LEU A 336 2.45 -18.45 10.98
N LEU A 337 1.90 -19.50 10.38
CA LEU A 337 0.90 -19.39 9.32
C LEU A 337 -0.37 -18.68 9.83
N ASN A 338 -0.82 -18.99 11.05
CA ASN A 338 -1.97 -18.33 11.69
C ASN A 338 -1.69 -16.87 12.11
N ALA A 339 -0.50 -16.58 12.67
CA ALA A 339 -0.05 -15.25 13.05
C ALA A 339 0.24 -14.37 11.84
N SER A 340 0.81 -14.96 10.78
CA SER A 340 1.00 -14.32 9.48
C SER A 340 -0.35 -13.97 8.85
N GLY A 341 -1.39 -14.80 8.97
CA GLY A 341 -2.73 -14.51 8.47
C GLY A 341 -3.36 -13.25 9.08
N ALA A 342 -3.33 -13.11 10.40
CA ALA A 342 -3.89 -11.93 11.09
C ALA A 342 -3.10 -10.64 10.78
N MET A 343 -1.77 -10.72 10.68
CA MET A 343 -0.90 -9.57 10.42
C MET A 343 -0.81 -9.21 8.92
N LYS A 344 -1.01 -10.19 8.03
CA LYS A 344 -1.21 -10.03 6.59
C LYS A 344 -2.52 -9.29 6.33
N SER A 345 -3.61 -9.67 6.99
CA SER A 345 -4.86 -8.92 6.89
C SER A 345 -4.72 -7.47 7.40
N ALA A 346 -3.99 -7.21 8.47
CA ALA A 346 -3.81 -5.84 8.95
C ALA A 346 -3.07 -4.95 7.93
N ASN A 347 -2.01 -5.45 7.28
CA ASN A 347 -1.24 -4.65 6.31
C ASN A 347 -1.85 -4.58 4.91
N GLU A 348 -2.55 -5.62 4.46
CA GLU A 348 -3.31 -5.57 3.21
C GLU A 348 -4.48 -4.57 3.30
N TRP A 349 -5.11 -4.47 4.46
CA TRP A 349 -6.27 -3.61 4.65
C TRP A 349 -5.91 -2.15 4.87
N LEU A 350 -4.67 -1.80 5.21
CA LEU A 350 -4.30 -0.41 5.52
C LEU A 350 -4.28 0.53 4.30
N PRO A 351 -3.64 0.17 3.17
CA PRO A 351 -3.77 0.95 1.93
C PRO A 351 -5.23 1.00 1.45
N ILE A 352 -5.98 -0.11 1.60
CA ILE A 352 -7.40 -0.18 1.28
C ILE A 352 -8.22 0.74 2.20
N LEU A 353 -7.89 0.84 3.49
CA LEU A 353 -8.56 1.72 4.45
C LEU A 353 -8.38 3.19 4.06
N LYS A 354 -7.18 3.61 3.62
CA LYS A 354 -6.98 4.98 3.10
C LYS A 354 -7.82 5.25 1.86
N ALA A 355 -7.84 4.32 0.92
CA ALA A 355 -8.63 4.45 -0.29
C ALA A 355 -10.15 4.44 0.00
N ALA A 356 -10.61 3.57 0.92
CA ALA A 356 -11.99 3.46 1.35
C ALA A 356 -12.45 4.68 2.16
N LEU A 357 -11.61 5.22 3.05
CA LEU A 357 -11.92 6.44 3.80
C LEU A 357 -11.92 7.67 2.90
N THR A 358 -11.00 7.75 1.93
CA THR A 358 -11.07 8.73 0.84
C THR A 358 -12.39 8.59 0.09
N ALA A 359 -12.77 7.36 -0.26
CA ALA A 359 -14.02 7.08 -0.95
C ALA A 359 -15.26 7.48 -0.14
N ILE A 360 -15.26 7.25 1.17
CA ILE A 360 -16.33 7.67 2.09
C ILE A 360 -16.37 9.20 2.19
N ALA A 361 -15.24 9.85 2.39
CA ALA A 361 -15.15 11.31 2.48
C ALA A 361 -15.67 11.98 1.20
N VAL A 362 -15.24 11.47 0.03
CA VAL A 362 -15.73 11.91 -1.29
C VAL A 362 -17.22 11.57 -1.45
N GLY A 363 -17.67 10.39 -1.01
CA GLY A 363 -19.07 9.97 -1.06
C GLY A 363 -20.02 10.79 -0.18
N LEU A 364 -19.52 11.46 0.87
CA LEU A 364 -20.31 12.39 1.70
C LEU A 364 -20.42 13.80 1.08
N LEU A 365 -19.64 14.12 0.05
CA LEU A 365 -19.66 15.45 -0.58
C LEU A 365 -21.02 15.85 -1.17
N PRO A 366 -21.78 14.98 -1.86
CA PRO A 366 -23.11 15.34 -2.35
C PRO A 366 -24.04 15.75 -1.20
N PHE A 367 -24.02 15.03 -0.08
CA PHE A 367 -24.83 15.38 1.08
C PHE A 367 -24.43 16.75 1.67
N LEU A 368 -23.13 17.02 1.83
CA LEU A 368 -22.65 18.32 2.32
C LEU A 368 -22.91 19.46 1.34
N ALA A 369 -22.86 19.19 0.04
CA ALA A 369 -23.10 20.17 -1.00
C ALA A 369 -24.55 20.70 -0.98
N LEU A 370 -25.52 19.93 -0.47
CA LEU A 370 -26.90 20.39 -0.27
C LEU A 370 -27.01 21.55 0.73
N PHE A 371 -26.06 21.70 1.64
CA PHE A 371 -26.04 22.79 2.62
C PHE A 371 -25.33 24.06 2.12
N ILE A 372 -24.64 24.01 0.98
CA ILE A 372 -23.99 25.18 0.37
C ILE A 372 -24.97 26.34 0.08
N PRO A 373 -26.18 26.14 -0.50
CA PRO A 373 -27.12 27.22 -0.77
C PRO A 373 -27.87 27.70 0.48
N THR A 374 -27.57 27.17 1.67
CA THR A 374 -28.24 27.53 2.92
C THR A 374 -27.38 28.55 3.68
N PRO A 375 -27.91 29.26 4.70
CA PRO A 375 -27.09 30.09 5.59
C PRO A 375 -25.96 29.33 6.32
N LEU A 376 -25.94 27.99 6.25
CA LEU A 376 -24.87 27.14 6.79
C LEU A 376 -23.67 26.99 5.84
N ILE A 377 -23.60 27.75 4.74
CA ILE A 377 -22.53 27.68 3.73
C ILE A 377 -21.12 27.63 4.34
N GLY A 378 -20.82 28.50 5.32
CA GLY A 378 -19.50 28.54 5.95
C GLY A 378 -19.14 27.23 6.66
N LYS A 379 -20.13 26.57 7.27
CA LYS A 379 -19.96 25.27 7.91
C LYS A 379 -19.83 24.15 6.87
N ALA A 380 -20.68 24.15 5.85
CA ALA A 380 -20.66 23.14 4.79
C ALA A 380 -19.32 23.15 4.03
N VAL A 381 -18.88 24.33 3.58
CA VAL A 381 -17.60 24.50 2.88
C VAL A 381 -16.43 24.22 3.82
N GLY A 382 -16.51 24.63 5.10
CA GLY A 382 -15.49 24.32 6.10
C GLY A 382 -15.31 22.81 6.34
N ILE A 383 -16.41 22.06 6.44
CA ILE A 383 -16.36 20.60 6.60
C ILE A 383 -15.79 19.93 5.33
N ILE A 384 -16.24 20.35 4.14
CA ILE A 384 -15.73 19.83 2.87
C ILE A 384 -14.21 20.06 2.76
N ALA A 385 -13.76 21.30 2.98
CA ALA A 385 -12.33 21.63 3.00
C ALA A 385 -11.58 20.81 4.06
N GLY A 386 -12.22 20.56 5.21
CA GLY A 386 -11.65 19.76 6.28
C GLY A 386 -11.47 18.29 5.98
N PHE A 387 -12.37 17.67 5.24
CA PHE A 387 -12.14 16.31 4.79
C PHE A 387 -10.92 16.21 3.88
N PHE A 388 -10.74 17.15 2.96
CA PHE A 388 -9.56 17.11 2.09
C PHE A 388 -8.26 17.47 2.82
N ILE A 389 -8.28 18.44 3.74
CA ILE A 389 -7.12 18.76 4.60
C ILE A 389 -6.77 17.57 5.49
N TRP A 390 -7.76 16.85 6.00
CA TRP A 390 -7.55 15.63 6.77
C TRP A 390 -6.90 14.53 5.95
N LEU A 391 -7.37 14.31 4.71
CA LEU A 391 -6.79 13.32 3.81
C LEU A 391 -5.32 13.64 3.47
N THR A 392 -4.98 14.90 3.21
CA THR A 392 -3.59 15.29 2.93
C THR A 392 -2.72 15.22 4.17
N ALA A 393 -3.19 15.73 5.32
CA ALA A 393 -2.46 15.64 6.58
C ALA A 393 -2.16 14.19 6.95
N TRP A 394 -3.13 13.29 6.74
CA TRP A 394 -2.93 11.87 6.94
C TRP A 394 -1.93 11.27 5.95
N GLY A 395 -2.04 11.60 4.65
CA GLY A 395 -1.10 11.12 3.64
C GLY A 395 0.36 11.48 3.92
N VAL A 396 0.60 12.73 4.34
CA VAL A 396 1.93 13.20 4.73
C VAL A 396 2.40 12.50 6.02
N THR A 397 1.52 12.35 7.01
CA THR A 397 1.87 11.67 8.27
C THR A 397 2.20 10.19 8.03
N ASP A 398 1.46 9.51 7.16
CA ASP A 398 1.71 8.11 6.78
C ASP A 398 3.07 7.94 6.10
N ALA A 399 3.45 8.85 5.19
CA ALA A 399 4.77 8.82 4.57
C ALA A 399 5.91 9.00 5.58
N ILE A 400 5.78 9.93 6.54
CA ILE A 400 6.78 10.15 7.60
C ILE A 400 6.88 8.93 8.50
N VAL A 401 5.74 8.42 8.95
CA VAL A 401 5.66 7.25 9.83
C VAL A 401 6.26 6.01 9.16
N HIS A 402 6.04 5.85 7.86
CA HIS A 402 6.62 4.73 7.11
C HIS A 402 8.14 4.70 7.21
N GLN A 403 8.79 5.87 7.15
CA GLN A 403 10.24 5.96 7.26
C GLN A 403 10.74 5.50 8.64
N PHE A 404 10.07 5.93 9.72
CA PHE A 404 10.40 5.45 11.07
C PHE A 404 10.20 3.95 11.23
N ALA A 405 9.16 3.39 10.60
CA ALA A 405 8.92 1.95 10.62
C ALA A 405 10.01 1.19 9.84
N VAL A 406 10.52 1.76 8.73
CA VAL A 406 11.66 1.23 7.98
C VAL A 406 12.94 1.25 8.82
N ASP A 407 13.23 2.35 9.53
CA ASP A 407 14.41 2.45 10.40
C ASP A 407 14.37 1.39 11.52
N TYR A 408 13.19 1.21 12.11
CA TYR A 408 12.98 0.14 13.08
C TYR A 408 13.13 -1.25 12.46
N ALA A 409 12.62 -1.46 11.23
CA ALA A 409 12.79 -2.71 10.51
C ALA A 409 14.27 -3.06 10.31
N ASN A 410 15.10 -2.08 9.95
CA ASN A 410 16.55 -2.26 9.81
C ASN A 410 17.21 -2.70 11.11
N GLN A 411 16.77 -2.16 12.26
CA GLN A 411 17.26 -2.58 13.57
C GLN A 411 16.77 -3.99 13.95
N ALA A 412 15.50 -4.31 13.68
CA ALA A 412 14.94 -5.63 13.99
C ALA A 412 15.58 -6.76 13.15
N TYR A 413 16.04 -6.48 11.93
CA TYR A 413 16.77 -7.44 11.10
C TYR A 413 18.24 -7.65 11.50
N GLU A 414 18.75 -6.99 12.55
CA GLU A 414 20.12 -7.20 13.02
C GLU A 414 20.38 -8.68 13.37
N MET A 415 19.43 -9.37 14.00
CA MET A 415 19.56 -10.81 14.32
C MET A 415 19.59 -11.70 13.07
N VAL A 416 18.91 -11.30 11.99
CA VAL A 416 18.97 -12.01 10.70
C VAL A 416 20.34 -11.78 10.07
N ARG A 417 20.82 -10.53 10.05
CA ARG A 417 22.13 -10.16 9.51
C ARG A 417 23.30 -10.85 10.21
N GLN A 418 23.21 -11.04 11.54
CA GLN A 418 24.21 -11.78 12.31
C GLN A 418 24.35 -13.24 11.89
N ASN A 419 23.26 -13.85 11.42
CA ASN A 419 23.24 -15.23 10.91
C ASN A 419 23.32 -15.30 9.37
N LYS A 420 23.61 -14.17 8.72
CA LYS A 420 23.73 -14.02 7.25
C LYS A 420 22.53 -14.63 6.51
N LEU A 421 22.77 -15.56 5.58
CA LEU A 421 21.74 -16.32 4.86
C LEU A 421 21.65 -17.77 5.36
N GLY A 422 22.18 -18.05 6.55
CA GLY A 422 22.12 -19.37 7.16
C GLY A 422 20.71 -19.80 7.54
N MET A 423 20.56 -21.08 7.86
CA MET A 423 19.26 -21.66 8.20
C MET A 423 18.60 -20.93 9.37
N ASP A 424 19.38 -20.54 10.39
CA ASP A 424 18.84 -19.82 11.55
C ASP A 424 18.34 -18.42 11.14
N ALA A 425 18.98 -17.74 10.17
CA ALA A 425 18.54 -16.44 9.68
C ALA A 425 17.17 -16.51 9.00
N LEU A 426 17.01 -17.45 8.06
CA LEU A 426 15.75 -17.64 7.31
C LEU A 426 14.61 -18.16 8.18
N TYR A 427 14.94 -18.88 9.26
CA TYR A 427 13.97 -19.34 10.24
C TYR A 427 13.43 -18.21 11.12
N PHE A 428 14.30 -17.33 11.63
CA PHE A 428 13.88 -16.19 12.46
C PHE A 428 13.29 -15.04 11.63
N PHE A 429 13.60 -14.99 10.34
CA PHE A 429 13.15 -13.95 9.43
C PHE A 429 11.64 -13.66 9.54
N PRO A 430 10.73 -14.63 9.31
CA PRO A 430 9.31 -14.32 9.32
C PRO A 430 8.77 -13.86 10.69
N ASP A 431 9.30 -14.30 11.83
CA ASP A 431 8.90 -13.75 13.15
C ASP A 431 9.27 -12.27 13.31
N GLN A 432 10.50 -11.90 12.90
CA GLN A 432 10.93 -10.50 12.92
C GLN A 432 10.11 -9.67 11.94
N THR A 433 9.87 -10.19 10.73
CA THR A 433 9.07 -9.49 9.73
C THR A 433 7.63 -9.29 10.17
N VAL A 434 7.01 -10.26 10.84
CA VAL A 434 5.64 -10.10 11.36
C VAL A 434 5.57 -9.01 12.43
N LYS A 435 6.57 -8.89 13.31
CA LYS A 435 6.64 -7.79 14.30
C LYS A 435 6.77 -6.43 13.62
N ILE A 436 7.63 -6.33 12.61
CA ILE A 436 7.81 -5.13 11.79
C ILE A 436 6.50 -4.74 11.11
N LEU A 437 5.84 -5.70 10.47
CA LEU A 437 4.54 -5.54 9.82
C LEU A 437 3.45 -5.10 10.81
N GLY A 438 3.45 -5.64 12.03
CA GLY A 438 2.57 -5.18 13.11
C GLY A 438 2.79 -3.71 13.48
N MET A 439 4.05 -3.27 13.54
CA MET A 439 4.42 -1.89 13.82
C MET A 439 4.03 -0.94 12.68
N PHE A 440 4.22 -1.34 11.41
CA PHE A 440 3.66 -0.59 10.27
C PHE A 440 2.16 -0.39 10.45
N GLY A 441 1.45 -1.41 10.93
CA GLY A 441 0.02 -1.31 11.17
C GLY A 441 -0.36 -0.31 12.25
N THR A 442 0.22 -0.43 13.43
CA THR A 442 -0.12 0.42 14.58
C THR A 442 0.27 1.87 14.37
N LEU A 443 1.44 2.14 13.79
CA LEU A 443 1.89 3.51 13.57
C LEU A 443 1.02 4.24 12.54
N ARG A 444 0.53 3.54 11.51
CA ARG A 444 -0.37 4.13 10.51
C ARG A 444 -1.73 4.53 11.08
N MET A 445 -2.27 3.71 11.97
CA MET A 445 -3.46 4.04 12.73
C MET A 445 -3.22 5.26 13.63
N SER A 446 -2.05 5.37 14.25
CA SER A 446 -1.68 6.56 15.04
C SER A 446 -1.58 7.81 14.16
N GLY A 447 -1.12 7.67 12.91
CA GLY A 447 -1.09 8.75 11.93
C GLY A 447 -2.47 9.32 11.59
N MET A 448 -3.50 8.46 11.52
CA MET A 448 -4.89 8.93 11.37
C MET A 448 -5.36 9.77 12.55
N MET A 449 -5.03 9.34 13.78
CA MET A 449 -5.39 10.10 14.99
C MET A 449 -4.70 11.47 14.99
N LEU A 450 -3.42 11.53 14.64
CA LEU A 450 -2.68 12.79 14.53
C LEU A 450 -3.26 13.71 13.45
N ALA A 451 -3.58 13.18 12.27
CA ALA A 451 -4.20 13.95 11.18
C ALA A 451 -5.56 14.52 11.61
N THR A 452 -6.33 13.77 12.41
CA THR A 452 -7.61 14.22 12.98
C THR A 452 -7.41 15.42 13.92
N VAL A 453 -6.40 15.35 14.80
CA VAL A 453 -6.06 16.46 15.71
C VAL A 453 -5.58 17.70 14.94
N ILE A 454 -4.69 17.53 13.95
CA ILE A 454 -4.18 18.62 13.11
C ILE A 454 -5.34 19.32 12.39
N THR A 455 -6.22 18.53 11.75
CA THR A 455 -7.38 19.08 11.03
C THR A 455 -8.34 19.78 11.99
N GLY A 456 -8.60 19.21 13.16
CA GLY A 456 -9.46 19.81 14.18
C GLY A 456 -8.92 21.14 14.75
N MET A 457 -7.59 21.33 14.77
CA MET A 457 -6.98 22.61 15.15
C MET A 457 -7.04 23.65 14.03
N LEU A 458 -6.83 23.23 12.78
CA LEU A 458 -6.84 24.13 11.62
C LEU A 458 -8.24 24.58 11.22
N ILE A 459 -9.26 23.77 11.51
CA ILE A 459 -10.65 24.03 11.11
C ILE A 459 -11.49 24.14 12.37
N ARG A 460 -11.83 25.39 12.72
CA ARG A 460 -12.83 25.63 13.75
C ARG A 460 -14.20 25.21 13.23
N PHE A 461 -14.71 24.10 13.72
CA PHE A 461 -16.13 23.75 13.62
C PHE A 461 -16.94 24.68 14.56
N GLY A 462 -17.06 25.96 14.21
CA GLY A 462 -17.70 26.99 15.02
C GLY A 462 -18.70 27.82 14.23
#